data_AF-A0AAU0NA61-F1
#
_entry.id   AF-A0AAU0NA61-F1
#
_cell.length_a   1.000
_cell.length_b   1.000
_cell.length_c   1.000
_cell.angle_alpha   90.00
_cell.angle_beta   90.00
_cell.angle_gamma   90.00
#
_symmetry.space_group_name_H-M   'P 1'
#
loop_
_entity.id
_entity.type
_entity.pdbx_description
1 polymer ?
#
loop_
_entity_poly.entity_id
_entity_poly.type
_entity_poly.pdbx_seq_one_letter_code
_entity_poly.pdbx_strand_id
1 'polypeptide(L)' 'MRNIPEGTQVIHHISAQDCAFYKEENEILKVWNSGTWVNAIVPNLEKMMELDFELEVLKSM' A
#
# COMPACT_ATOMS: atom_id res chain seq x y z
N MET A 1 -6.88 15.12 3.31
CA MET A 1 -6.79 13.71 2.85
C MET A 1 -7.96 13.47 1.92
N ARG A 2 -7.79 13.35 0.60
CA ARG A 2 -8.94 13.06 -0.27
C ARG A 2 -8.67 11.83 -1.12
N ASN A 3 -9.49 10.82 -0.82
CA ASN A 3 -9.69 9.54 -1.51
C ASN A 3 -8.60 8.49 -1.30
N ILE A 4 -8.24 8.23 -0.04
CA ILE A 4 -7.62 6.94 0.30
C ILE A 4 -8.64 5.85 -0.06
N PRO A 5 -8.28 4.86 -0.89
CA PRO A 5 -9.17 3.76 -1.24
C PRO A 5 -9.61 2.98 0.00
N GLU A 6 -10.86 2.53 0.00
CA GLU A 6 -11.38 1.70 1.09
C GLU A 6 -10.55 0.41 1.22
N GLY A 7 -10.24 0.05 2.48
CA GLY A 7 -9.42 -1.10 2.81
C GLY A 7 -7.91 -0.88 2.69
N THR A 8 -7.44 0.34 2.40
CA THR A 8 -6.01 0.67 2.49
C THR A 8 -5.52 0.52 3.93
N GLN A 9 -4.40 -0.17 4.11
CA GLN A 9 -3.76 -0.36 5.40
C GLN A 9 -2.44 0.41 5.49
N VAL A 10 -1.69 0.47 4.39
CA VAL A 10 -0.36 1.06 4.32
C VAL A 10 -0.23 1.92 3.06
N ILE A 11 0.50 3.02 3.18
CA ILE A 11 0.86 3.91 2.07
C ILE A 11 2.38 3.89 1.89
N HIS A 12 2.85 3.79 0.66
CA HIS A 12 4.24 4.06 0.30
C HIS A 12 4.32 5.38 -0.47
N HIS A 13 5.15 6.31 -0.01
CA HIS A 13 5.34 7.62 -0.63
C HIS A 13 6.44 7.56 -1.70
N ILE A 14 6.04 7.36 -2.96
CA ILE A 14 6.96 7.30 -4.11
C ILE A 14 7.63 8.68 -4.33
N SER A 15 6.87 9.76 -4.11
CA SER A 15 7.38 11.13 -4.13
C SER A 15 6.50 12.04 -3.27
N ALA A 16 6.87 13.31 -3.13
CA ALA A 16 6.06 14.28 -2.39
C ALA A 16 4.62 14.49 -2.94
N GLN A 17 4.36 14.10 -4.19
CA GLN A 17 3.04 14.22 -4.83
C GLN A 17 2.41 12.87 -5.19
N ASP A 18 3.13 11.78 -5.02
CA ASP A 18 2.70 10.46 -5.49
C ASP A 18 2.89 9.40 -4.42
N CYS A 19 1.86 8.57 -4.26
CA CYS A 19 1.84 7.51 -3.26
C CYS A 19 1.09 6.29 -3.80
N ALA A 20 1.56 5.12 -3.39
CA ALA A 20 0.91 3.86 -3.66
C ALA A 20 0.22 3.36 -2.39
N PHE A 21 -1.01 2.89 -2.55
CA PHE A 21 -1.84 2.37 -1.47
C PHE A 21 -1.78 0.84 -1.49
N TYR A 22 -1.58 0.26 -0.32
CA TYR A 22 -1.42 -1.18 -0.15
C TYR A 22 -2.38 -1.73 0.90
N LYS A 23 -2.78 -2.98 0.68
CA LYS A 23 -3.47 -3.81 1.67
C LYS A 23 -3.00 -5.26 1.53
N GLU A 24 -3.08 -6.01 2.60
CA GLU A 24 -2.85 -7.44 2.62
C GLU A 24 -4.18 -8.17 2.77
N GLU A 25 -4.44 -9.11 1.86
CA GLU A 25 -5.70 -9.87 1.83
C GLU A 25 -5.37 -11.33 1.54
N ASN A 26 -5.69 -12.23 2.48
CA ASN A 26 -5.34 -13.65 2.42
C ASN A 26 -3.84 -13.89 2.17
N GLU A 27 -2.97 -13.20 2.93
CA GLU A 27 -1.50 -13.30 2.84
C GLU A 27 -0.91 -12.83 1.49
N ILE A 28 -1.72 -12.20 0.63
CA ILE A 28 -1.29 -11.62 -0.64
C ILE A 28 -1.30 -10.10 -0.53
N LEU A 29 -0.16 -9.47 -0.80
CA LEU A 29 -0.08 -8.03 -0.92
C LEU A 29 -0.77 -7.55 -2.19
N LYS A 30 -1.67 -6.58 -2.02
CA LYS A 30 -2.35 -5.91 -3.12
C LYS A 30 -2.01 -4.43 -3.13
N VAL A 31 -1.90 -3.88 -4.33
CA VAL A 31 -1.70 -2.45 -4.59
C VAL A 31 -2.94 -1.89 -5.29
N TRP A 32 -3.33 -0.68 -4.94
CA TRP A 32 -4.41 0.02 -5.61
C TRP A 32 -3.93 0.58 -6.94
N ASN A 33 -4.56 0.16 -8.03
CA ASN A 33 -4.24 0.65 -9.37
C ASN A 33 -5.52 0.83 -10.18
N SER A 34 -5.69 2.02 -10.76
CA SER A 34 -6.76 2.31 -11.73
C SER A 34 -8.17 1.91 -11.26
N GLY A 35 -8.48 2.10 -9.97
CA GLY A 35 -9.80 1.83 -9.41
C GLY A 35 -10.03 0.39 -8.92
N THR A 36 -9.00 -0.46 -8.91
CA THR A 36 -9.09 -1.83 -8.39
C THR A 36 -7.85 -2.23 -7.59
N TRP A 37 -8.03 -3.22 -6.71
CA TRP A 37 -6.94 -3.91 -6.03
C TRP A 37 -6.37 -5.00 -6.93
N VAL A 38 -5.07 -4.92 -7.22
CA VAL A 38 -4.33 -5.94 -8.00
C VAL A 38 -3.18 -6.49 -7.17
N ASN A 39 -2.70 -7.69 -7.51
CA ASN A 39 -1.54 -8.26 -6.82
C ASN A 39 -0.32 -7.35 -7.00
N ALA A 40 0.33 -7.03 -5.89
CA ALA A 40 1.58 -6.30 -5.93
C ALA A 40 2.70 -7.18 -6.50
N ILE A 41 3.72 -6.55 -7.06
CA ILE A 41 4.94 -7.23 -7.50
C ILE A 41 5.74 -7.74 -6.28
N VAL A 42 5.72 -6.97 -5.19
CA VAL A 42 6.31 -7.37 -3.91
C VAL A 42 5.35 -8.32 -3.19
N PRO A 43 5.83 -9.44 -2.62
CA PRO A 43 4.93 -10.48 -2.11
C PRO A 43 4.17 -10.08 -0.83
N ASN A 44 4.80 -9.33 0.07
CA ASN A 44 4.27 -8.95 1.38
C ASN A 44 4.90 -7.64 1.88
N LEU A 45 4.36 -7.09 2.97
CA LEU A 45 4.86 -5.85 3.58
C LEU A 45 6.27 -6.00 4.18
N GLU A 46 6.60 -7.17 4.74
CA GLU A 46 7.94 -7.46 5.27
C GLU A 46 9.00 -7.27 4.19
N LYS A 47 8.77 -7.78 2.99
CA LYS A 47 9.69 -7.61 1.86
C LYS A 47 9.78 -6.17 1.37
N MET A 48 8.74 -5.37 1.50
CA MET A 48 8.82 -3.92 1.23
C MET A 48 9.75 -3.23 2.22
N MET A 49 9.65 -3.56 3.52
CA MET A 49 10.53 -3.02 4.55
C MET A 49 12.00 -3.43 4.33
N GLU A 50 12.25 -4.69 3.94
CA GLU A 50 13.60 -5.16 3.59
C GLU A 50 14.21 -4.44 2.38
N LEU A 51 13.37 -3.88 1.51
CA LEU A 51 13.80 -3.10 0.34
C LEU A 51 13.88 -1.59 0.64
N ASP A 52 13.89 -1.22 1.93
CA ASP A 52 13.98 0.16 2.42
C ASP A 52 12.82 1.08 1.95
N PHE A 53 11.64 0.51 1.71
CA PHE A 53 10.45 1.31 1.42
C PHE A 53 9.96 2.01 2.69
N GLU A 54 9.74 3.33 2.61
CA GLU A 54 9.11 4.09 3.70
C GLU A 54 7.60 3.90 3.68
N LEU A 55 7.08 3.25 4.72
CA LEU A 55 5.67 2.87 4.84
C LEU A 55 4.97 3.70 5.91
N GLU A 56 3.86 4.33 5.55
CA GLU A 56 2.94 4.99 6.48
C GLU A 56 1.73 4.09 6.74
N VAL A 57 1.59 3.62 7.98
CA VAL A 57 0.44 2.83 8.40
C VAL A 57 -0.74 3.76 8.69
N LEU A 58 -1.85 3.55 7.99
CA LEU A 58 -3.09 4.24 8.31
C LEU A 58 -3.68 3.61 9.56
N LYS A 59 -3.63 4.34 10.67
CA LYS A 59 -4.36 3.94 11.87
C LYS A 59 -5.85 4.01 11.56
N SER A 60 -6.55 2.89 11.72
CA SER A 60 -8.01 2.87 11.74
C SER A 60 -8.48 3.92 12.75
N MET A 61 -9.25 4.91 12.30
CA MET A 61 -9.97 5.83 13.19
C MET A 61 -11.05 5.08 13.97
#